data_AF-A0AAV4V8P6-F1
#
_entry.id   AF-A0AAV4V8P6-F1
#
_cell.length_a   1.000
_cell.length_b   1.000
_cell.length_c   1.000
_cell.angle_alpha   90.00
_cell.angle_beta   90.00
_cell.angle_gamma   90.00
#
_symmetry.space_group_name_H-M   'P 1'
#
loop_
_entity.id
_entity.type
_entity.pdbx_description
1 polymer ?
#
loop_
_entity_poly.entity_id
_entity_poly.type
_entity_poly.pdbx_seq_one_letter_code
_entity_poly.pdbx_strand_id
1 'polypeptide(L)'
;MQVYNSSSLRHPALLQRLTVLDLHFPLFNHSDLGSFLSLLFNIGRQIKHLSVNVLGPYTDHANTRMPVNVICNLCVNLESLTKLRVLTVSEPVEPCASLNHLKRLHVSDADEKSLTYLFENCTSLYELFLKSFGLNDSLLATLLSKNSLENLKTFCLIHHHISQEESNC
;
A
#
# COMPACT_ATOMS: atom_id res chain seq x y z
N MET A 1 14.27 18.45 -12.18
CA MET A 1 14.57 18.87 -10.80
C MET A 1 13.24 19.04 -10.07
N GLN A 2 12.83 18.08 -9.24
CA GLN A 2 11.57 18.12 -8.51
C GLN A 2 11.90 18.42 -7.05
N VAL A 3 11.66 19.66 -6.63
CA VAL A 3 11.89 20.10 -5.25
C VAL A 3 10.72 19.59 -4.42
N TYR A 4 10.88 18.44 -3.77
CA TYR A 4 9.96 18.02 -2.73
C TYR A 4 10.13 18.96 -1.54
N ASN A 5 9.08 19.72 -1.23
CA ASN A 5 9.01 20.55 -0.04
C ASN A 5 7.85 20.06 0.81
N SER A 6 8.14 19.49 1.98
CA SER A 6 7.10 18.97 2.89
C SER A 6 6.07 20.02 3.31
N SER A 7 6.41 21.33 3.25
CA SER A 7 5.44 22.39 3.51
C SER A 7 4.35 22.50 2.44
N SER A 8 4.57 21.96 1.23
CA SER A 8 3.56 21.95 0.17
C SER A 8 2.39 21.03 0.47
N LEU A 9 2.57 20.04 1.37
CA LEU A 9 1.54 19.10 1.82
C LEU A 9 0.40 19.80 2.60
N ARG A 10 0.53 21.08 2.97
CA ARG A 10 -0.52 21.82 3.67
C ARG A 10 -1.63 22.34 2.74
N HIS A 11 -1.33 22.61 1.47
CA HIS A 11 -2.28 23.21 0.53
C HIS A 11 -3.45 22.29 0.14
N PRO A 12 -3.27 20.96 -0.02
CA PRO A 12 -4.39 20.06 -0.30
C PRO A 12 -5.50 20.11 0.76
N ALA A 13 -5.19 20.48 2.00
CA ALA A 13 -6.18 20.66 3.07
C ALA A 13 -7.19 21.79 2.81
N LEU A 14 -6.89 22.69 1.87
CA LEU A 14 -7.81 23.77 1.47
C LEU A 14 -8.86 23.30 0.44
N LEU A 15 -8.70 22.11 -0.14
CA LEU A 15 -9.55 21.61 -1.22
C LEU A 15 -10.68 20.73 -0.68
N GLN A 16 -11.88 21.29 -0.55
CA GLN A 16 -13.05 20.63 0.06
C GLN A 16 -13.60 19.41 -0.71
N ARG A 17 -13.15 19.17 -1.95
CA ARG A 17 -13.65 18.09 -2.82
C ARG A 17 -12.54 17.22 -3.40
N LEU A 18 -11.34 17.29 -2.83
CA LEU A 18 -10.22 16.47 -3.28
C LEU A 18 -10.49 15.01 -2.91
N THR A 19 -10.72 14.18 -3.92
CA THR A 19 -10.97 12.73 -3.75
C THR A 19 -9.80 11.88 -4.23
N VAL A 20 -8.88 12.46 -5.00
CA VAL A 20 -7.70 11.78 -5.55
C VAL A 20 -6.46 12.50 -5.07
N LEU A 21 -5.53 11.75 -4.49
CA LEU A 21 -4.24 12.25 -4.04
C LEU A 21 -3.13 11.35 -4.60
N ASP A 22 -2.26 11.89 -5.45
CA ASP A 22 -1.07 11.22 -5.95
C ASP A 22 0.15 11.97 -5.43
N LEU A 23 0.93 11.30 -4.58
CA LEU A 23 2.11 11.85 -3.94
C LEU A 23 3.36 11.15 -4.46
N HIS A 24 4.36 11.95 -4.76
CA HIS A 24 5.65 11.49 -5.24
C HIS A 24 6.73 11.95 -4.26
N PHE A 25 7.41 10.98 -3.65
CA PHE A 25 8.50 11.20 -2.71
C PHE A 25 9.80 10.68 -3.34
N PRO A 26 10.71 11.57 -3.78
CA PRO A 26 12.01 11.15 -4.30
C PRO A 26 12.83 10.37 -3.27
N LEU A 27 12.75 10.80 -2.01
CA LEU A 27 13.27 10.13 -0.83
C LEU A 27 12.18 10.22 0.25
N PHE A 28 11.96 9.14 0.99
CA PHE A 28 10.97 9.09 2.06
C PHE A 28 11.67 8.71 3.35
N ASN A 29 11.65 9.61 4.32
CA ASN A 29 12.24 9.39 5.65
C ASN A 29 11.15 9.36 6.74
N HIS A 30 11.54 9.08 7.98
CA HIS A 30 10.59 9.03 9.09
C HIS A 30 9.81 10.34 9.33
N SER A 31 10.41 11.51 9.08
CA SER A 31 9.71 12.80 9.23
C SER A 31 8.67 13.04 8.13
N ASP A 32 8.88 12.44 6.95
CA ASP A 32 7.90 12.45 5.86
C ASP A 32 6.67 11.61 6.22
N LEU A 33 6.86 10.47 6.90
CA LEU A 33 5.74 9.65 7.38
C LEU A 33 4.83 10.44 8.32
N GLY A 34 5.39 11.14 9.30
CA GLY A 34 4.60 11.97 10.22
C GLY A 34 3.84 13.08 9.51
N SER A 35 4.49 13.76 8.56
CA SER A 35 3.87 14.83 7.75
C SER A 35 2.76 14.29 6.84
N PHE A 36 2.99 13.12 6.24
CA PHE A 36 2.02 12.42 5.39
C PHE A 36 0.80 11.97 6.20
N LEU A 37 0.99 11.32 7.35
CA LEU A 37 -0.10 10.91 8.22
C LEU A 37 -0.87 12.12 8.75
N SER A 38 -0.18 13.22 9.06
CA SER A 38 -0.83 14.49 9.45
C SER A 38 -1.67 15.07 8.31
N LEU A 39 -1.22 14.97 7.06
CA LEU A 39 -2.03 15.34 5.90
C LEU A 39 -3.28 14.46 5.82
N LEU A 40 -3.13 13.13 5.86
CA LEU A 40 -4.26 12.21 5.81
C LEU A 40 -5.22 12.37 6.99
N PHE A 41 -4.75 12.77 8.17
CA PHE A 41 -5.63 13.10 9.28
C PHE A 41 -6.58 14.26 8.94
N ASN A 42 -6.09 15.27 8.20
CA ASN A 42 -6.88 16.43 7.83
C ASN A 42 -7.81 16.18 6.64
N ILE A 43 -7.38 15.42 5.64
CA ILE A 43 -8.14 15.24 4.39
C ILE A 43 -8.63 13.81 4.15
N GLY A 44 -8.26 12.84 4.97
CA GLY A 44 -8.45 11.41 4.66
C GLY A 44 -9.90 11.03 4.42
N ARG A 45 -10.85 11.65 5.14
CA ARG A 45 -12.30 11.38 5.00
C ARG A 45 -12.85 11.67 3.60
N GLN A 46 -12.24 12.55 2.82
CA GLN A 46 -12.66 12.86 1.45
C GLN A 46 -11.89 12.05 0.40
N ILE A 47 -10.75 11.44 0.75
CA ILE A 47 -9.92 10.69 -0.18
C ILE A 47 -10.56 9.33 -0.49
N LYS A 48 -10.68 9.06 -1.79
CA LYS A 48 -11.12 7.78 -2.36
C LYS A 48 -9.99 7.05 -3.07
N HIS A 49 -9.04 7.79 -3.65
CA HIS A 49 -7.94 7.21 -4.40
C HIS A 49 -6.63 7.83 -3.93
N LEU A 50 -5.76 6.99 -3.37
CA LEU A 50 -4.47 7.39 -2.85
C LEU A 50 -3.36 6.65 -3.63
N SER A 51 -2.41 7.41 -4.16
CA SER A 51 -1.20 6.90 -4.76
C SER A 51 0.00 7.49 -4.04
N VAL A 52 0.93 6.64 -3.61
CA VAL A 52 2.13 7.07 -2.87
C VAL A 52 3.33 6.40 -3.50
N ASN A 53 4.06 7.14 -4.32
CA ASN A 53 5.25 6.64 -5.00
C ASN A 53 6.51 7.09 -4.27
N VAL A 54 7.35 6.14 -3.86
CA VAL A 54 8.63 6.41 -3.19
C VAL A 54 9.79 5.89 -4.05
N LEU A 55 10.57 6.80 -4.64
CA LEU A 55 11.64 6.47 -5.61
C LEU A 55 13.02 6.17 -5.01
N GLY A 56 13.17 6.21 -3.67
CA GLY A 56 14.48 6.02 -3.01
C GLY A 56 15.14 4.66 -3.29
N PRO A 57 16.41 4.45 -2.88
CA PRO A 57 17.08 3.16 -3.06
C PRO A 57 16.33 2.02 -2.33
N TYR A 58 16.30 0.82 -2.92
CA TYR A 58 15.59 -0.35 -2.36
C TYR A 58 16.11 -0.80 -1.01
N THR A 59 17.32 -0.42 -0.64
CA THR A 59 18.01 -0.93 0.55
C THR A 59 17.49 -0.40 1.88
N ASP A 60 16.65 0.64 1.88
CA ASP A 60 16.10 1.23 3.11
C ASP A 60 14.61 0.91 3.27
N HIS A 61 14.33 -0.38 3.45
CA HIS A 61 12.97 -0.87 3.67
C HIS A 61 12.39 -0.35 4.98
N ALA A 62 13.20 -0.03 5.99
CA ALA A 62 12.69 0.41 7.29
C ALA A 62 11.99 1.78 7.20
N ASN A 63 12.53 2.69 6.39
CA ASN A 63 12.00 4.04 6.26
C ASN A 63 10.79 4.16 5.34
N THR A 64 10.50 3.15 4.52
CA THR A 64 9.45 3.19 3.49
C THR A 64 8.21 2.35 3.82
N ARG A 65 8.14 1.83 5.05
CA ARG A 65 7.01 1.06 5.57
C ARG A 65 5.79 1.93 5.80
N MET A 66 4.70 1.57 5.13
CA MET A 66 3.44 2.29 5.19
C MET A 66 2.42 1.43 5.96
N PRO A 67 1.98 1.86 7.15
CA PRO A 67 1.02 1.12 7.94
C PRO A 67 -0.39 1.22 7.32
N VAL A 68 -0.81 0.18 6.61
CA VAL A 68 -2.06 0.21 5.82
C VAL A 68 -3.29 0.38 6.70
N ASN A 69 -3.33 -0.25 7.88
CA ASN A 69 -4.42 -0.12 8.83
C ASN A 69 -4.59 1.34 9.31
N VAL A 70 -3.48 2.04 9.56
CA VAL A 70 -3.50 3.46 9.94
C VAL A 70 -3.99 4.31 8.77
N ILE A 71 -3.47 4.10 7.56
CA ILE A 71 -3.89 4.84 6.35
C ILE A 71 -5.39 4.67 6.11
N CYS A 72 -5.90 3.45 6.18
CA CYS A 72 -7.32 3.14 5.97
C CYS A 72 -8.22 3.67 7.10
N ASN A 73 -7.73 3.71 8.35
CA ASN A 73 -8.44 4.36 9.45
C ASN A 73 -8.57 5.88 9.25
N LEU A 74 -7.53 6.53 8.71
CA LEU A 74 -7.59 7.96 8.37
C LEU A 74 -8.44 8.22 7.12
N CYS A 75 -8.38 7.31 6.14
CA CYS A 75 -9.08 7.40 4.86
C CYS A 75 -10.24 6.40 4.80
N VAL A 76 -11.28 6.63 5.61
CA VAL A 76 -12.40 5.67 5.76
C VAL A 76 -13.17 5.36 4.47
N ASN A 77 -13.08 6.23 3.46
CA ASN A 77 -13.75 6.08 2.16
C ASN A 77 -12.79 5.60 1.06
N LEU A 78 -11.61 5.08 1.41
CA LEU A 78 -10.58 4.72 0.46
C LEU A 78 -11.00 3.50 -0.38
N GLU A 79 -11.10 3.70 -1.69
CA GLU A 79 -11.45 2.67 -2.66
C GLU A 79 -10.21 2.15 -3.42
N SER A 80 -9.12 2.93 -3.46
CA SER A 80 -7.90 2.57 -4.18
C SER A 80 -6.64 3.05 -3.46
N LEU A 81 -5.67 2.15 -3.30
CA LEU A 81 -4.37 2.41 -2.71
C LEU A 81 -3.28 1.83 -3.61
N THR A 82 -2.45 2.69 -4.19
CA THR A 82 -1.54 2.29 -5.28
C THR A 82 -0.12 2.81 -5.13
N LYS A 83 0.80 2.18 -5.85
CA LYS A 83 2.24 2.48 -5.90
C LYS A 83 2.95 2.37 -4.55
N LEU A 84 2.29 1.77 -3.54
CA LEU A 84 2.90 1.56 -2.24
C LEU A 84 4.14 0.70 -2.41
N ARG A 85 5.24 1.16 -1.83
CA ARG A 85 6.50 0.43 -1.89
C ARG A 85 6.50 -0.74 -0.92
N VAL A 86 6.52 -0.45 0.38
CA VAL A 86 6.51 -1.47 1.43
C VAL A 86 5.27 -1.27 2.28
N LEU A 87 4.41 -2.27 2.31
CA LEU A 87 3.21 -2.27 3.13
C LEU A 87 3.48 -3.03 4.44
N THR A 88 3.02 -2.43 5.55
CA THR A 88 3.06 -3.06 6.86
C THR A 88 1.72 -2.88 7.58
N VAL A 89 1.54 -3.59 8.68
CA VAL A 89 0.46 -3.36 9.65
C VAL A 89 1.08 -2.87 10.95
N SER A 90 0.56 -1.76 11.49
CA SER A 90 0.97 -1.26 12.80
C SER A 90 0.41 -2.13 13.93
N GLU A 91 1.20 -2.30 14.99
CA GLU A 91 0.76 -2.93 16.24
C GLU A 91 0.27 -1.87 17.24
N PRO A 92 -0.79 -2.15 18.03
CA PRO A 92 -1.63 -3.36 17.95
C PRO A 92 -2.47 -3.39 16.67
N VAL A 93 -2.70 -4.59 16.13
CA VAL A 93 -3.58 -4.77 14.97
C VAL A 93 -5.04 -4.51 15.37
N GLU A 94 -5.55 -3.34 15.00
CA GLU A 94 -6.96 -3.01 15.15
C GLU A 94 -7.77 -3.42 13.90
N PRO A 95 -9.04 -3.87 14.08
CA PRO A 95 -9.95 -4.09 12.97
C PRO A 95 -10.15 -2.78 12.20
N CYS A 96 -9.91 -2.80 10.90
CA CYS A 96 -10.06 -1.63 10.04
C CYS A 96 -11.23 -1.87 9.10
N ALA A 97 -12.42 -1.42 9.50
CA ALA A 97 -13.65 -1.64 8.74
C ALA A 97 -13.55 -1.10 7.30
N SER A 98 -12.81 -0.01 7.06
CA SER A 98 -12.67 0.59 5.74
C SER A 98 -11.88 -0.25 4.73
N LEU A 99 -11.12 -1.26 5.18
CA LEU A 99 -10.45 -2.20 4.27
C LEU A 99 -11.43 -3.02 3.44
N ASN A 100 -12.64 -3.25 3.95
CA ASN A 100 -13.68 -3.95 3.21
C ASN A 100 -14.18 -3.15 1.98
N HIS A 101 -13.89 -1.85 1.90
CA HIS A 101 -14.26 -0.97 0.78
C HIS A 101 -13.14 -0.82 -0.24
N LEU A 102 -11.94 -1.32 0.08
CA LEU A 102 -10.79 -1.22 -0.79
C LEU A 102 -10.98 -2.14 -2.01
N LYS A 103 -11.04 -1.53 -3.20
CA LYS A 103 -11.26 -2.24 -4.47
C LYS A 103 -9.97 -2.47 -5.24
N ARG A 104 -8.97 -1.61 -5.06
CA ARG A 104 -7.72 -1.67 -5.81
C ARG A 104 -6.53 -1.52 -4.87
N LEU A 105 -5.63 -2.50 -4.88
CA LEU A 105 -4.42 -2.51 -4.05
C LEU A 105 -3.19 -2.86 -4.89
N HIS A 106 -2.21 -1.94 -4.95
CA HIS A 106 -0.97 -2.14 -5.70
C HIS A 106 0.21 -1.90 -4.77
N VAL A 107 0.91 -2.98 -4.44
CA VAL A 107 1.95 -3.01 -3.42
C VAL A 107 3.19 -3.68 -3.99
N SER A 108 4.33 -3.04 -3.79
CA SER A 108 5.60 -3.56 -4.29
C SER A 108 6.23 -4.58 -3.37
N ASP A 109 5.94 -4.56 -2.07
CA ASP A 109 6.50 -5.48 -1.08
C ASP A 109 5.66 -5.48 0.20
N ALA A 110 5.50 -6.63 0.83
CA ALA A 110 4.79 -6.82 2.09
C ALA A 110 5.27 -8.10 2.79
N ASP A 111 5.33 -8.09 4.12
CA ASP A 111 5.57 -9.33 4.87
C ASP A 111 4.31 -10.23 4.91
N GLU A 112 4.52 -11.50 5.22
CA GLU A 112 3.45 -12.51 5.30
C GLU A 112 2.32 -12.10 6.26
N LYS A 113 2.68 -11.48 7.38
CA LYS A 113 1.70 -11.01 8.38
C LYS A 113 0.80 -9.94 7.79
N SER A 114 1.37 -8.98 7.08
CA SER A 114 0.65 -7.88 6.46
C SER A 114 -0.22 -8.36 5.30
N LEU A 115 0.28 -9.29 4.48
CA LEU A 115 -0.51 -9.95 3.44
C LEU A 115 -1.69 -10.73 4.04
N THR A 116 -1.45 -11.49 5.10
CA THR A 116 -2.50 -12.24 5.80
C THR A 116 -3.60 -11.31 6.30
N TYR A 117 -3.23 -10.24 7.00
CA TYR A 117 -4.17 -9.23 7.47
C TYR A 117 -4.99 -8.61 6.33
N LEU A 118 -4.34 -8.27 5.21
CA LEU A 118 -5.02 -7.71 4.05
C LEU A 118 -6.05 -8.69 3.47
N PHE A 119 -5.68 -9.95 3.25
CA PHE A 119 -6.59 -10.93 2.70
C PHE A 119 -7.76 -11.21 3.63
N GLU A 120 -7.56 -11.22 4.94
CA GLU A 120 -8.66 -11.39 5.90
C GLU A 120 -9.66 -10.22 5.89
N ASN A 121 -9.22 -8.99 5.55
CA ASN A 121 -10.04 -7.79 5.71
C ASN A 121 -10.50 -7.14 4.39
N CYS A 122 -9.81 -7.38 3.26
CA CYS A 122 -10.10 -6.75 1.98
C CYS A 122 -10.99 -7.64 1.09
N THR A 123 -12.27 -7.76 1.44
CA THR A 123 -13.22 -8.67 0.76
C THR A 123 -13.81 -8.11 -0.54
N SER A 124 -13.68 -6.80 -0.79
CA SER A 124 -14.19 -6.15 -2.02
C SER A 124 -13.13 -5.89 -3.09
N LEU A 125 -11.93 -6.50 -2.96
CA LEU A 125 -10.87 -6.30 -3.96
C LEU A 125 -11.33 -6.77 -5.34
N TYR A 126 -11.18 -5.86 -6.29
CA TYR A 126 -11.40 -6.06 -7.72
C TYR A 126 -10.07 -6.17 -8.48
N GLU A 127 -9.05 -5.43 -8.02
CA GLU A 127 -7.72 -5.35 -8.63
C GLU A 127 -6.64 -5.49 -7.56
N LEU A 128 -5.72 -6.43 -7.78
CA LEU A 128 -4.61 -6.69 -6.87
C LEU A 128 -3.31 -6.85 -7.67
N PHE A 129 -2.35 -5.97 -7.40
CA PHE A 129 -1.00 -6.02 -7.94
C PHE A 129 -0.02 -6.23 -6.79
N LEU A 130 0.66 -7.36 -6.77
CA LEU A 130 1.66 -7.69 -5.77
C LEU A 130 3.00 -8.00 -6.43
N LYS A 131 4.05 -7.34 -5.97
CA LYS A 131 5.44 -7.59 -6.38
C LYS A 131 6.27 -8.09 -5.19
N SER A 132 5.70 -8.92 -4.32
CA SER A 132 6.36 -9.29 -3.06
C SER A 132 7.52 -10.27 -3.24
N PHE A 133 8.67 -9.97 -2.63
CA PHE A 133 9.75 -10.94 -2.50
C PHE A 133 9.34 -11.96 -1.42
N GLY A 134 9.01 -13.18 -1.83
CA GLY A 134 8.63 -14.25 -0.90
C GLY A 134 7.18 -14.73 -1.01
N LEU A 135 6.38 -14.16 -1.91
CA LEU A 135 5.11 -14.77 -2.27
C LEU A 135 5.38 -16.07 -3.06
N ASN A 136 5.10 -17.19 -2.41
CA ASN A 136 5.20 -18.54 -2.99
C ASN A 136 3.81 -19.19 -3.05
N ASP A 137 3.69 -20.31 -3.77
CA ASP A 137 2.40 -20.98 -3.99
C ASP A 137 1.73 -21.42 -2.68
N SER A 138 2.51 -21.84 -1.68
CA SER A 138 1.98 -22.25 -0.38
C SER A 138 1.35 -21.08 0.38
N LEU A 139 2.04 -19.94 0.41
CA LEU A 139 1.53 -18.71 1.00
C LEU A 139 0.29 -18.23 0.24
N LEU A 140 0.33 -18.22 -1.09
CA LEU A 140 -0.82 -17.82 -1.91
C LEU A 140 -2.04 -18.74 -1.65
N ALA A 141 -1.84 -20.05 -1.60
CA ALA A 141 -2.91 -21.00 -1.26
C ALA A 141 -3.48 -20.74 0.14
N THR A 142 -2.61 -20.46 1.12
CA THR A 142 -3.02 -20.09 2.48
C THR A 142 -3.85 -18.81 2.49
N LEU A 143 -3.41 -17.77 1.79
CA LEU A 143 -4.12 -16.50 1.68
C LEU A 143 -5.50 -16.67 1.00
N LEU A 144 -5.57 -17.44 -0.08
CA LEU A 144 -6.84 -17.71 -0.79
C LEU A 144 -7.81 -18.58 0.02
N SER A 145 -7.31 -19.42 0.93
CA SER A 145 -8.18 -20.16 1.86
C SER A 145 -8.85 -19.27 2.90
N LYS A 146 -8.26 -18.09 3.19
CA LYS A 146 -8.81 -17.10 4.13
C LYS A 146 -9.80 -16.16 3.46
N ASN A 147 -9.61 -15.87 2.18
CA ASN A 147 -10.50 -15.05 1.38
C ASN A 147 -10.45 -15.53 -0.06
N SER A 148 -11.58 -16.01 -0.57
CA SER A 148 -11.73 -16.51 -1.94
C SER A 148 -11.55 -15.41 -3.00
N LEU A 149 -11.52 -14.14 -2.60
CA LEU A 149 -11.39 -12.96 -3.46
C LEU A 149 -12.40 -13.00 -4.63
N GLU A 150 -13.65 -13.35 -4.36
CA GLU A 150 -14.70 -13.59 -5.38
C GLU A 150 -14.94 -12.41 -6.32
N ASN A 151 -14.64 -11.18 -5.87
CA ASN A 151 -14.81 -9.97 -6.65
C ASN A 151 -13.59 -9.63 -7.54
N LEU A 152 -12.48 -10.35 -7.39
CA LEU A 152 -11.21 -10.05 -8.04
C LEU A 152 -11.30 -10.38 -9.53
N LYS A 153 -11.10 -9.36 -10.36
CA LYS A 153 -11.07 -9.50 -11.83
C LYS A 153 -9.70 -9.33 -12.42
N THR A 154 -8.79 -8.71 -11.68
CA THR A 154 -7.42 -8.49 -12.13
C THR A 154 -6.46 -8.84 -11.00
N PHE A 155 -5.60 -9.80 -11.27
CA PHE A 155 -4.53 -10.22 -10.36
C PHE A 155 -3.22 -10.22 -11.13
N CYS A 156 -2.23 -9.49 -10.62
CA CYS A 156 -0.90 -9.46 -11.20
C CYS A 156 0.13 -9.76 -10.12
N LEU A 157 0.89 -10.81 -10.36
CA LEU A 157 2.07 -11.18 -9.59
C LEU A 157 3.31 -10.89 -10.41
N ILE A 158 4.21 -10.08 -9.87
CA ILE A 158 5.50 -9.81 -10.49
C ILE A 158 6.57 -10.52 -9.67
N HIS A 159 7.04 -11.66 -10.17
CA HIS A 159 8.20 -12.34 -9.64
C HIS A 159 9.48 -11.67 -10.13
N HIS A 160 10.40 -11.37 -9.22
CA HIS A 160 11.78 -11.08 -9.60
C HIS A 160 12.57 -12.40 -9.63
N HIS A 161 12.57 -13.08 -10.77
CA HIS A 161 13.63 -14.05 -11.07
C HIS A 161 14.84 -13.30 -11.61
N ILE A 162 15.85 -13.05 -10.77
CA ILE A 162 17.23 -12.96 -11.26
C ILE A 162 18.16 -13.66 -10.27
N SER A 163 18.30 -14.97 -10.45
CA SER A 163 19.59 -15.64 -10.48
C SER A 163 19.45 -16.90 -11.32
N GLN A 164 20.33 -17.00 -12.32
CA GLN A 164 20.43 -18.02 -13.35
C GLN A 164 20.63 -19.41 -12.73
N GLU A 165 19.77 -20.37 -13.08
CA GLU A 165 20.13 -21.78 -12.99
C GLU A 165 20.90 -22.18 -14.26
N GLU A 166 22.19 -22.44 -14.06
CA GLU A 166 22.93 -23.58 -14.61
C GLU A 166 22.65 -23.96 -16.07
N SER A 167 23.31 -23.28 -17.00
CA SER A 167 23.71 -23.90 -18.27
C SER A 167 24.97 -24.73 -18.06
N ASN A 168 24.82 -25.90 -17.43
CA ASN A 168 25.77 -27.01 -17.47
C ASN A 168 25.00 -28.30 -17.75
N CYS A 169 24.57 -28.46 -19.00
CA CYS A 169 24.31 -29.73 -19.68
C CYS A 169 24.66 -29.54 -21.15
#